data_AF-A0A671SXL5-F1
#
_entry.id   AF-A0A671SXL5-F1
#
_cell.length_a   1.000
_cell.length_b   1.000
_cell.length_c   1.000
_cell.angle_alpha   90.00
_cell.angle_beta   90.00
_cell.angle_gamma   90.00
#
_symmetry.space_group_name_H-M   'P 1'
#
loop_
_entity.id
_entity.type
_entity.pdbx_description
1 polymer ?
#
loop_
_entity_poly.entity_id
_entity_poly.type
_entity_poly.pdbx_seq_one_letter_code
_entity_poly.pdbx_strand_id
1 'polypeptide(L)'
;LCSSEVRIAHSLHTNEEEFVARRRETVFQSLQKLKIHCSKSEMPNIALLGSGGGQRAMVGLLGSLVQLDKAGLLDCILYLSGVSGSTWCMASLYQEPDWSTKLETVKDQIIKRLSGPGVRWGDAFAKLKKYYYEKDIFSLTDVWAVMAVTEYAVLGKVTFKSNALQYCVIP
;
A
#
# COMPACT_ATOMS: atom_id res chain seq x y z
N LEU A 1 0.19 -17.77 -32.25
CA LEU A 1 -0.84 -17.41 -31.24
C LEU A 1 -0.44 -16.04 -30.69
N CYS A 2 -1.19 -14.98 -31.02
CA CYS A 2 -0.90 -13.64 -30.51
C CYS A 2 -1.09 -13.65 -28.99
N SER A 3 -0.02 -13.42 -28.24
CA SER A 3 -0.07 -13.10 -26.82
C SER A 3 -0.80 -11.76 -26.68
N SER A 4 -2.05 -11.76 -26.23
CA SER A 4 -2.76 -10.51 -25.92
C SER A 4 -2.19 -9.92 -24.62
N GLU A 5 -1.86 -8.63 -24.61
CA GLU A 5 -1.36 -7.92 -23.41
C GLU A 5 -2.40 -7.82 -22.27
N VAL A 6 -3.68 -8.08 -22.58
CA VAL A 6 -4.80 -7.98 -21.64
C VAL A 6 -5.27 -9.37 -21.24
N ARG A 7 -5.36 -9.62 -19.92
CA ARG A 7 -5.94 -10.83 -19.35
C ARG A 7 -7.46 -10.66 -19.19
N ILE A 8 -8.22 -11.59 -19.78
CA ILE A 8 -9.68 -11.69 -19.61
C ILE A 8 -9.98 -13.03 -18.94
N ALA A 9 -10.22 -13.02 -17.64
CA ALA A 9 -10.55 -14.20 -16.86
C ALA A 9 -11.23 -13.81 -15.54
N HIS A 10 -12.06 -14.71 -14.99
CA HIS A 10 -12.67 -14.54 -13.68
C HIS A 10 -11.84 -15.12 -12.53
N SER A 11 -10.78 -15.88 -12.83
CA SER A 11 -9.87 -16.43 -11.83
C SER A 11 -8.74 -15.45 -11.49
N LEU A 12 -8.14 -15.64 -10.31
CA LEU A 12 -6.95 -14.90 -9.90
C LEU A 12 -5.81 -15.08 -10.90
N HIS A 13 -4.90 -14.11 -10.93
CA HIS A 13 -3.66 -14.26 -11.67
C HIS A 13 -2.77 -15.29 -10.95
N THR A 14 -1.99 -16.10 -11.68
CA THR A 14 -1.15 -17.17 -11.11
C THR A 14 -0.24 -16.67 -9.97
N ASN A 15 0.41 -15.51 -10.15
CA ASN A 15 1.22 -14.89 -9.09
C ASN A 15 0.44 -14.59 -7.80
N GLU A 16 -0.85 -14.24 -7.92
CA GLU A 16 -1.70 -13.99 -6.76
C GLU A 16 -2.14 -15.32 -6.12
N GLU A 17 -2.47 -16.34 -6.91
CA GLU A 17 -2.79 -17.69 -6.40
C GLU A 17 -1.61 -18.27 -5.60
N GLU A 18 -0.39 -18.18 -6.13
CA GLU A 18 0.84 -18.61 -5.46
C GLU A 18 1.10 -17.81 -4.18
N PHE A 19 0.86 -16.48 -4.23
CA PHE A 19 0.96 -15.66 -3.05
C PHE A 19 -0.04 -16.10 -1.97
N VAL A 20 -1.31 -16.26 -2.33
CA VAL A 20 -2.38 -16.66 -1.40
C VAL A 20 -2.05 -18.00 -0.76
N ALA A 21 -1.60 -18.98 -1.55
CA ALA A 21 -1.19 -20.29 -1.03
C ALA A 21 -0.09 -20.17 0.02
N ARG A 22 0.96 -19.36 -0.24
CA ARG A 22 2.06 -19.14 0.73
C ARG A 22 1.59 -18.39 1.97
N ARG A 23 0.87 -17.28 1.80
CA ARG A 23 0.42 -16.44 2.92
C ARG A 23 -0.57 -17.17 3.81
N ARG A 24 -1.40 -18.06 3.26
CA ARG A 24 -2.33 -18.87 4.05
C ARG A 24 -1.61 -19.74 5.08
N GLU A 25 -0.38 -20.20 4.82
CA GLU A 25 0.41 -20.91 5.82
C GLU A 25 0.82 -19.99 6.99
N THR A 26 1.27 -18.77 6.69
CA THR A 26 1.58 -17.75 7.72
C THR A 26 0.35 -17.40 8.55
N VAL A 27 -0.80 -17.18 7.90
CA VAL A 27 -2.07 -16.90 8.58
C VAL A 27 -2.46 -18.04 9.50
N PHE A 28 -2.34 -19.29 9.03
CA PHE A 28 -2.64 -20.48 9.83
C PHE A 28 -1.78 -20.54 11.09
N GLN A 29 -0.47 -20.36 10.94
CA GLN A 29 0.46 -20.34 12.07
C GLN A 29 0.16 -19.20 13.05
N SER A 30 -0.23 -18.02 12.55
CA SER A 30 -0.60 -16.89 13.39
C SER A 30 -1.88 -17.15 14.19
N LEU A 31 -2.92 -17.68 13.54
CA LEU A 31 -4.18 -18.06 14.21
C LEU A 31 -3.95 -19.10 15.31
N GLN A 32 -3.08 -20.08 15.08
CA GLN A 32 -2.69 -21.05 16.11
C GLN A 32 -1.99 -20.40 17.31
N LYS A 33 -1.07 -19.46 17.08
CA LYS A 33 -0.41 -18.70 18.16
C LYS A 33 -1.43 -17.90 19.00
N LEU A 34 -2.49 -17.41 18.37
CA LEU A 34 -3.61 -16.73 19.02
C LEU A 34 -4.64 -17.69 19.65
N LYS A 35 -4.39 -19.01 19.62
CA LYS A 35 -5.29 -20.06 20.13
C LYS A 35 -6.66 -20.11 19.42
N ILE A 36 -6.74 -19.60 18.19
CA ILE A 36 -7.91 -19.71 17.32
C ILE A 36 -7.77 -21.01 16.54
N HIS A 37 -8.59 -22.00 16.88
CA HIS A 37 -8.51 -23.33 16.28
C HIS A 37 -9.38 -23.37 15.02
N CYS A 38 -8.76 -23.60 13.87
CA CYS A 38 -9.44 -23.87 12.60
C CYS A 38 -8.68 -24.94 11.82
N SER A 39 -9.37 -25.69 10.96
CA SER A 39 -8.70 -26.55 9.98
C SER A 39 -8.11 -25.71 8.83
N LYS A 40 -7.13 -26.23 8.08
CA LYS A 40 -6.54 -25.50 6.94
C LYS A 40 -7.57 -25.20 5.84
N SER A 41 -8.58 -26.06 5.68
CA SER A 41 -9.67 -25.90 4.70
C SER A 41 -10.69 -24.85 5.11
N GLU A 42 -10.92 -24.66 6.42
CA GLU A 42 -11.92 -23.72 6.95
C GLU A 42 -11.30 -22.37 7.35
N MET A 43 -10.00 -22.21 7.19
CA MET A 43 -9.30 -20.99 7.58
C MET A 43 -9.82 -19.79 6.78
N PRO A 44 -10.24 -18.70 7.48
CA PRO A 44 -10.84 -17.54 6.84
C PRO A 44 -9.79 -16.74 6.07
N ASN A 45 -10.22 -16.13 4.96
CA ASN A 45 -9.47 -15.08 4.29
C ASN A 45 -9.82 -13.74 4.93
N ILE A 46 -8.87 -13.13 5.64
CA ILE A 46 -9.09 -11.86 6.35
C ILE A 46 -8.54 -10.72 5.51
N ALA A 47 -9.33 -9.67 5.30
CA ALA A 47 -8.91 -8.46 4.59
C ALA A 47 -9.06 -7.22 5.48
N LEU A 48 -8.06 -6.35 5.47
CA LEU A 48 -8.10 -5.02 6.07
C LEU A 48 -8.37 -3.98 4.99
N LEU A 49 -9.38 -3.14 5.21
CA LEU A 49 -9.87 -2.15 4.25
C LEU A 49 -9.65 -0.72 4.79
N GLY A 50 -8.78 0.04 4.13
CA GLY A 50 -8.51 1.45 4.45
C GLY A 50 -9.41 2.39 3.65
N SER A 51 -10.16 3.25 4.35
CA SER A 51 -11.03 4.25 3.72
C SER A 51 -10.24 5.47 3.20
N GLY A 52 -10.94 6.34 2.47
CA GLY A 52 -10.39 7.63 2.03
C GLY A 52 -10.46 8.69 3.12
N GLY A 53 -9.72 9.79 2.93
CA GLY A 53 -9.68 10.89 3.89
C GLY A 53 -8.36 11.63 3.99
N GLY A 54 -7.56 11.62 2.91
CA GLY A 54 -6.23 12.25 2.88
C GLY A 54 -5.31 11.79 4.00
N GLN A 55 -4.53 12.72 4.56
CA GLN A 55 -3.56 12.40 5.61
C GLN A 55 -4.18 11.77 6.86
N ARG A 56 -5.43 12.15 7.22
CA ARG A 56 -6.12 11.53 8.36
C ARG A 56 -6.29 10.03 8.17
N ALA A 57 -6.71 9.61 6.97
CA ALA A 57 -6.82 8.20 6.64
C ALA A 57 -5.46 7.50 6.59
N MET A 58 -4.42 8.18 6.07
CA MET A 58 -3.04 7.66 6.06
C MET A 58 -2.55 7.34 7.47
N VAL A 59 -2.62 8.32 8.39
CA VAL A 59 -2.15 8.16 9.78
C VAL A 59 -3.02 7.17 10.55
N GLY A 60 -4.34 7.20 10.33
CA GLY A 60 -5.28 6.25 10.93
C GLY A 60 -5.00 4.80 10.53
N LEU A 61 -4.76 4.53 9.24
CA LEU A 61 -4.38 3.20 8.77
C LEU A 61 -3.02 2.76 9.33
N LEU A 62 -2.02 3.65 9.35
CA LEU A 62 -0.71 3.35 9.93
C LEU A 62 -0.83 2.95 11.40
N GLY A 63 -1.56 3.72 12.20
CA GLY A 63 -1.82 3.41 13.61
C GLY A 63 -2.57 2.09 13.79
N SER A 64 -3.52 1.79 12.91
CA SER A 64 -4.29 0.54 12.94
C SER A 64 -3.39 -0.67 12.66
N LEU A 65 -2.50 -0.58 11.67
CA LEU A 65 -1.53 -1.63 11.35
C LEU A 65 -0.56 -1.88 12.51
N VAL A 66 -0.05 -0.81 13.15
CA VAL A 66 0.82 -0.90 14.34
C VAL A 66 0.11 -1.60 15.49
N GLN A 67 -1.17 -1.30 15.72
CA GLN A 67 -1.93 -1.94 16.78
C GLN A 67 -2.25 -3.40 16.47
N LEU A 68 -2.52 -3.73 15.20
CA LEU A 68 -2.71 -5.10 14.75
C LEU A 68 -1.45 -5.94 14.93
N ASP A 69 -0.28 -5.37 14.64
CA ASP A 69 1.02 -6.02 14.89
C ASP A 69 1.23 -6.31 16.37
N LYS A 70 1.00 -5.32 17.24
CA LYS A 70 1.08 -5.49 18.71
C LYS A 70 0.10 -6.52 19.25
N ALA A 71 -1.05 -6.68 18.61
CA ALA A 71 -2.04 -7.69 18.96
C ALA A 71 -1.74 -9.08 18.36
N GLY A 72 -0.67 -9.23 17.55
CA GLY A 72 -0.36 -10.47 16.83
C GLY A 72 -1.32 -10.79 15.68
N LEU A 73 -2.16 -9.82 15.28
CA LEU A 73 -3.21 -10.00 14.27
C LEU A 73 -2.76 -9.59 12.85
N LEU A 74 -1.66 -8.85 12.71
CA LEU A 74 -1.16 -8.42 11.40
C LEU A 74 -0.88 -9.61 10.48
N ASP A 75 -0.27 -10.67 11.02
CA ASP A 75 0.02 -11.90 10.27
C ASP A 75 -1.21 -12.73 9.91
N CYS A 76 -2.36 -12.45 10.52
CA CYS A 76 -3.62 -13.08 10.16
C CYS A 76 -4.26 -12.45 8.90
N ILE A 77 -3.79 -11.27 8.48
CA ILE A 77 -4.36 -10.57 7.33
C ILE A 77 -3.78 -11.15 6.03
N LEU A 78 -4.69 -11.51 5.13
CA LEU A 78 -4.37 -11.94 3.77
C LEU A 78 -4.28 -10.74 2.84
N TYR A 79 -5.28 -9.85 2.82
CA TYR A 79 -5.32 -8.71 1.91
C TYR A 79 -5.33 -7.38 2.66
N LEU A 80 -4.53 -6.42 2.17
CA LEU A 80 -4.61 -5.03 2.58
C LEU A 80 -5.07 -4.20 1.37
N SER A 81 -6.23 -3.57 1.48
CA SER A 81 -6.71 -2.67 0.44
C SER A 81 -6.94 -1.27 0.99
N GLY A 82 -6.87 -0.29 0.11
CA GLY A 82 -7.09 1.10 0.50
C GLY A 82 -7.48 1.99 -0.67
N VAL A 83 -8.14 3.10 -0.32
CA VAL A 83 -8.50 4.17 -1.27
C VAL A 83 -8.00 5.53 -0.78
N SER A 84 -7.74 6.44 -1.73
CA SER A 84 -7.36 7.83 -1.44
C SER A 84 -6.23 7.91 -0.39
N GLY A 85 -6.43 8.58 0.75
CA GLY A 85 -5.40 8.72 1.79
C GLY A 85 -4.78 7.42 2.31
N SER A 86 -5.54 6.33 2.38
CA SER A 86 -5.01 5.03 2.79
C SER A 86 -3.98 4.48 1.80
N THR A 87 -4.09 4.80 0.51
CA THR A 87 -3.07 4.39 -0.48
C THR A 87 -1.75 5.10 -0.26
N TRP A 88 -1.72 6.28 0.38
CA TRP A 88 -0.46 6.96 0.70
C TRP A 88 0.30 6.24 1.81
N CYS A 89 -0.43 5.70 2.81
CA CYS A 89 0.15 4.83 3.84
C CYS A 89 0.70 3.55 3.20
N MET A 90 -0.11 2.86 2.40
CA MET A 90 0.30 1.65 1.70
C MET A 90 1.53 1.91 0.81
N ALA A 91 1.49 2.92 -0.06
CA ALA A 91 2.61 3.26 -0.93
C ALA A 91 3.89 3.61 -0.17
N SER A 92 3.79 4.14 1.06
CA SER A 92 4.95 4.42 1.91
C SER A 92 5.49 3.14 2.57
N LEU A 93 4.62 2.25 3.02
CA LEU A 93 5.00 0.95 3.61
C LEU A 93 5.67 0.05 2.57
N TYR A 94 5.05 -0.10 1.40
CA TYR A 94 5.52 -1.00 0.33
C TYR A 94 6.79 -0.53 -0.39
N GLN A 95 7.37 0.62 -0.01
CA GLN A 95 8.74 0.98 -0.41
C GLN A 95 9.78 0.09 0.27
N GLU A 96 9.45 -0.45 1.46
CA GLU A 96 10.28 -1.39 2.20
C GLU A 96 9.70 -2.80 2.00
N PRO A 97 10.39 -3.70 1.27
CA PRO A 97 9.85 -5.02 0.92
C PRO A 97 9.46 -5.89 2.13
N ASP A 98 10.10 -5.69 3.28
CA ASP A 98 9.88 -6.43 4.52
C ASP A 98 9.28 -5.55 5.64
N TRP A 99 8.52 -4.52 5.28
CA TRP A 99 7.96 -3.54 6.22
C TRP A 99 7.16 -4.16 7.37
N SER A 100 6.46 -5.27 7.14
CA SER A 100 5.62 -5.96 8.14
C SER A 100 6.45 -6.45 9.33
N THR A 101 7.68 -6.89 9.08
CA THR A 101 8.62 -7.35 10.13
C THR A 101 9.36 -6.22 10.84
N LYS A 102 9.33 -5.00 10.27
CA LYS A 102 10.04 -3.81 10.77
C LYS A 102 9.09 -2.63 10.99
N LEU A 103 7.82 -2.93 11.28
CA LEU A 103 6.74 -1.93 11.18
C LEU A 103 7.00 -0.70 12.06
N GLU A 104 7.53 -0.87 13.27
CA GLU A 104 7.85 0.26 14.15
C GLU A 104 8.90 1.20 13.53
N THR A 105 9.97 0.66 12.95
CA THR A 105 11.01 1.44 12.25
C THR A 105 10.42 2.18 11.05
N VAL A 106 9.62 1.49 10.22
CA VAL A 106 8.99 2.08 9.04
C VAL A 106 8.00 3.17 9.44
N LYS A 107 7.20 2.94 10.49
CA LYS A 107 6.29 3.92 11.08
C LYS A 107 7.03 5.18 11.53
N ASP A 108 8.16 5.05 12.21
CA ASP A 108 8.96 6.21 12.64
C ASP A 108 9.53 6.99 11.45
N GLN A 109 9.98 6.29 10.40
CA GLN A 109 10.41 6.94 9.16
C GLN A 109 9.27 7.69 8.46
N ILE A 110 8.07 7.11 8.41
CA ILE A 110 6.88 7.75 7.84
C ILE A 110 6.51 9.00 8.65
N ILE A 111 6.45 8.90 9.99
CA ILE A 111 6.12 10.03 10.86
C ILE A 111 7.16 11.15 10.71
N LYS A 112 8.45 10.81 10.67
CA LYS A 112 9.54 11.78 10.46
C LYS A 112 9.38 12.53 9.12
N ARG A 113 8.98 11.82 8.06
CA ARG A 113 8.71 12.45 6.75
C ARG A 113 7.48 13.37 6.81
N LEU A 114 6.40 12.92 7.43
CA LEU A 114 5.17 13.73 7.58
C LEU A 114 5.37 14.99 8.43
N SER A 115 6.29 14.92 9.40
CA SER A 115 6.65 16.05 10.28
C SER A 115 7.81 16.88 9.73
N GLY A 116 8.40 16.47 8.61
CA GLY A 116 9.51 17.15 7.96
C GLY A 116 9.08 18.41 7.22
N PRO A 117 10.04 19.21 6.73
CA PRO A 117 9.71 20.34 5.87
C PRO A 117 9.02 19.85 4.60
N GLY A 118 7.98 20.58 4.18
CA GLY A 118 7.27 20.32 2.91
C GLY A 118 8.20 20.43 1.70
N VAL A 119 7.66 20.09 0.53
CA VAL A 119 8.45 20.10 -0.72
C VAL A 119 8.87 21.52 -1.06
N ARG A 120 10.14 21.69 -1.41
CA ARG A 120 10.64 22.99 -1.86
C ARG A 120 9.96 23.36 -3.17
N TRP A 121 9.44 24.59 -3.23
CA TRP A 121 8.75 25.12 -4.41
C TRP A 121 9.55 25.00 -5.72
N GLY A 122 10.88 25.14 -5.66
CA GLY A 122 11.76 24.96 -6.82
C GLY A 122 11.74 23.53 -7.38
N ASP A 123 11.76 22.53 -6.49
CA ASP A 123 11.75 21.11 -6.86
C ASP A 123 10.37 20.71 -7.41
N ALA A 124 9.29 21.21 -6.79
CA ALA A 124 7.94 21.06 -7.29
C ALA A 124 7.79 21.66 -8.70
N PHE A 125 8.24 22.90 -8.90
CA PHE A 125 8.14 23.56 -10.20
C PHE A 125 8.97 22.86 -11.28
N ALA A 126 10.18 22.39 -10.95
CA ALA A 126 11.00 21.63 -11.88
C ALA A 126 10.31 20.33 -12.32
N LYS A 127 9.73 19.59 -11.38
CA LYS A 127 9.00 18.34 -11.66
C LYS A 127 7.71 18.59 -12.46
N LEU A 128 7.01 19.70 -12.17
CA LEU A 128 5.82 20.08 -12.90
C LEU A 128 6.13 20.45 -14.36
N LYS A 129 7.19 21.23 -14.59
CA LYS A 129 7.68 21.52 -15.95
C LYS A 129 8.01 20.24 -16.70
N LYS A 130 8.69 19.30 -16.05
CA LYS A 130 8.99 17.98 -16.64
C LYS A 130 7.71 17.27 -17.08
N TYR A 131 6.69 17.19 -16.22
CA TYR A 131 5.41 16.56 -16.58
C TYR A 131 4.69 17.28 -17.71
N TYR A 132 4.75 18.61 -17.75
CA TYR A 132 4.14 19.40 -18.81
C TYR A 132 4.77 19.14 -20.20
N TYR A 133 6.09 18.95 -20.27
CA TYR A 133 6.78 18.71 -21.54
C TYR A 133 6.81 17.24 -21.98
N GLU A 134 6.80 16.29 -21.03
CA GLU A 134 6.97 14.86 -21.34
C GLU A 134 5.65 14.08 -21.48
N LYS A 135 4.54 14.60 -20.95
CA LYS A 135 3.25 13.89 -21.02
C LYS A 135 2.41 14.39 -22.18
N ASP A 136 1.87 13.44 -22.95
CA ASP A 136 0.89 13.74 -24.00
C ASP A 136 -0.40 14.37 -23.44
N ILE A 137 -0.77 14.03 -22.21
CA ILE A 137 -1.92 14.59 -21.49
C ILE A 137 -1.47 15.07 -20.11
N PHE A 138 -1.44 16.39 -19.95
CA PHE A 138 -1.19 17.06 -18.68
C PHE A 138 -2.53 17.49 -18.05
N SER A 139 -2.68 17.26 -16.75
CA SER A 139 -3.92 17.48 -16.01
C SER A 139 -3.71 18.03 -14.60
N LEU A 140 -4.78 18.43 -13.93
CA LEU A 140 -4.73 18.82 -12.52
C LEU A 140 -4.29 17.68 -11.59
N THR A 141 -4.44 16.42 -12.02
CA THR A 141 -3.90 15.27 -11.29
C THR A 141 -2.37 15.28 -11.27
N ASP A 142 -1.74 15.80 -12.31
CA ASP A 142 -0.28 15.94 -12.37
C ASP A 142 0.22 17.06 -11.44
N VAL A 143 -0.49 18.18 -11.42
CA VAL A 143 -0.26 19.26 -10.45
C VAL A 143 -0.42 18.72 -9.03
N TRP A 144 -1.52 18.02 -8.75
CA TRP A 144 -1.78 17.40 -7.46
C TRP A 144 -0.71 16.36 -7.08
N ALA A 145 -0.27 15.51 -8.02
CA ALA A 145 0.77 14.52 -7.76
C ALA A 145 2.10 15.20 -7.40
N VAL A 146 2.48 16.27 -8.10
CA VAL A 146 3.71 17.01 -7.76
C VAL A 146 3.61 17.61 -6.36
N MET A 147 2.47 18.17 -5.97
CA MET A 147 2.30 18.78 -4.65
C MET A 147 2.13 17.74 -3.53
N ALA A 148 1.18 16.82 -3.64
CA ALA A 148 0.81 15.89 -2.57
C ALA A 148 1.67 14.62 -2.53
N VAL A 149 1.99 14.00 -3.67
CA VAL A 149 2.79 12.74 -3.67
C VAL A 149 4.24 13.03 -3.29
N THR A 150 4.78 14.18 -3.72
CA THR A 150 6.15 14.55 -3.40
C THR A 150 6.29 14.95 -1.91
N GLU A 151 5.24 15.49 -1.28
CA GLU A 151 5.20 15.80 0.16
C GLU A 151 4.99 14.56 1.03
N TYR A 152 4.14 13.62 0.62
CA TYR A 152 3.67 12.56 1.51
C TYR A 152 4.13 11.13 1.16
N ALA A 153 4.59 10.87 -0.07
CA ALA A 153 4.88 9.51 -0.57
C ALA A 153 6.27 9.33 -1.21
N VAL A 154 7.21 10.27 -0.98
CA VAL A 154 8.64 10.24 -1.37
C VAL A 154 8.96 10.47 -2.86
N LEU A 155 9.96 11.34 -3.05
CA LEU A 155 10.82 11.48 -4.23
C LEU A 155 11.51 10.15 -4.57
N GLY A 156 10.95 9.43 -5.54
CA GLY A 156 11.66 8.35 -6.21
C GLY A 156 10.78 7.13 -6.43
N LYS A 157 10.23 7.01 -7.64
CA LYS A 157 9.68 5.78 -8.22
C LYS A 157 8.27 5.32 -7.81
N VAL A 158 7.46 6.11 -7.12
CA VAL A 158 6.03 5.78 -6.99
C VAL A 158 5.21 6.53 -8.03
N THR A 159 4.88 5.84 -9.13
CA THR A 159 3.91 6.33 -10.11
C THR A 159 2.51 5.93 -9.64
N PHE A 160 1.78 6.85 -9.01
CA PHE A 160 0.35 6.67 -8.78
C PHE A 160 -0.36 6.70 -10.14
N LYS A 161 -0.81 5.54 -10.64
CA LYS A 161 -1.85 5.51 -11.68
C LYS A 161 -3.17 5.92 -10.99
N SER A 162 -3.83 6.96 -11.50
CA SER A 162 -4.93 7.67 -10.82
C SER A 162 -6.24 6.90 -10.67
N ASN A 163 -6.23 5.56 -10.64
CA ASN A 163 -7.43 4.73 -10.54
C ASN A 163 -7.53 4.08 -9.16
N ALA A 164 -8.06 4.89 -8.23
CA ALA A 164 -9.00 4.63 -7.14
C ALA A 164 -8.92 3.42 -6.18
N LEU A 165 -8.19 2.33 -6.42
CA LEU A 165 -8.00 1.27 -5.42
C LEU A 165 -6.59 0.69 -5.51
N GLN A 166 -5.87 0.68 -4.38
CA GLN A 166 -4.64 -0.07 -4.27
C GLN A 166 -4.94 -1.35 -3.47
N TYR A 167 -4.71 -2.50 -4.10
CA TYR A 167 -4.72 -3.80 -3.47
C TYR A 167 -3.29 -4.25 -3.34
N CYS A 168 -2.86 -4.53 -2.11
CA CYS A 168 -1.55 -5.09 -1.86
C CYS A 168 -1.67 -6.24 -0.87
N VAL A 169 -0.69 -7.12 -0.94
CA VAL A 169 -0.63 -8.29 -0.09
C VAL A 169 0.50 -8.10 0.90
N ILE A 170 0.25 -8.42 2.17
CA ILE A 170 1.21 -8.11 3.24
C ILE A 170 2.40 -9.08 3.11
N PRO A 171 3.64 -8.59 2.94
CA PRO A 171 4.82 -9.44 2.82
C PRO A 171 5.04 -10.26 4.09
#